data_AF-A0A1M7RB04-F1
#
_entry.id   AF-A0A1M7RB04-F1
#
_cell.length_a   1.000
_cell.length_b   1.000
_cell.length_c   1.000
_cell.angle_alpha   90.00
_cell.angle_beta   90.00
_cell.angle_gamma   90.00
#
_symmetry.space_group_name_H-M   'P 1'
#
loop_
_entity.id
_entity.type
_entity.pdbx_description
1 polymer ?
#
loop_
_entity_poly.entity_id
_entity_poly.type
_entity_poly.pdbx_seq_one_letter_code
_entity_poly.pdbx_strand_id
1 'polypeptide(L)'
;MSRDDAMKALADTDWSGATVESVERPATVVHSTRLPAALSEQLEAEAARRKITPSALVREYVEACLTQLSASGDTTVTVRLADLHRAIDQLARNVA
;
A
#
# COMPACT_ATOMS: atom_id res chain seq x y z
N MET A 1 -37.29 7.44 -19.48
CA MET A 1 -37.68 6.42 -18.49
C MET A 1 -37.89 7.12 -17.18
N SER A 2 -39.09 7.06 -16.61
CA SER A 2 -39.35 7.70 -15.30
C SER A 2 -38.84 6.80 -14.17
N ARG A 3 -38.62 7.38 -12.98
CA ARG A 3 -38.29 6.63 -11.77
C ARG A 3 -39.33 5.55 -11.48
N ASP A 4 -40.60 5.85 -11.73
CA ASP A 4 -41.72 4.97 -11.41
C ASP A 4 -41.74 3.74 -12.34
N ASP A 5 -41.41 3.92 -13.62
CA ASP A 5 -41.24 2.81 -14.56
C ASP A 5 -40.10 1.87 -14.14
N ALA A 6 -38.99 2.44 -13.66
CA ALA A 6 -37.84 1.67 -13.18
C ALA A 6 -38.16 0.87 -11.91
N MET A 7 -38.88 1.48 -10.96
CA MET A 7 -39.30 0.80 -9.73
C MET A 7 -40.28 -0.33 -9.99
N LYS A 8 -41.20 -0.14 -10.94
CA LYS A 8 -42.14 -1.19 -11.36
C LYS A 8 -41.41 -2.38 -11.98
N ALA A 9 -40.45 -2.13 -12.87
CA ALA A 9 -39.64 -3.18 -13.48
C ALA A 9 -38.84 -4.00 -12.44
N LEU A 10 -38.30 -3.34 -11.40
CA LEU A 10 -37.60 -4.01 -10.31
C LEU A 10 -38.52 -4.92 -9.48
N ALA A 11 -39.75 -4.46 -9.20
CA ALA A 11 -40.74 -5.21 -8.43
C ALA A 11 -41.25 -6.46 -9.18
N ASP A 12 -41.37 -6.36 -10.51
CA ASP A 12 -41.88 -7.44 -11.37
C ASP A 12 -40.77 -8.46 -11.75
N THR A 13 -39.51 -8.21 -11.36
CA THR A 13 -38.38 -9.12 -11.65
C THR A 13 -38.35 -10.28 -10.66
N ASP A 14 -38.25 -11.51 -11.17
CA ASP A 14 -38.03 -12.71 -10.34
C ASP A 14 -36.56 -12.78 -9.90
N TRP A 15 -36.34 -12.65 -8.59
CA TRP A 15 -35.01 -12.69 -7.96
C TRP A 15 -34.69 -14.04 -7.30
N SER A 16 -35.53 -15.07 -7.46
CA SER A 16 -35.38 -16.36 -6.77
C SER A 16 -34.05 -17.08 -7.05
N GLY A 17 -33.42 -16.80 -8.19
CA GLY A 17 -32.08 -17.30 -8.55
C GLY A 17 -30.94 -16.30 -8.35
N ALA A 18 -31.18 -15.15 -7.74
CA ALA A 18 -30.18 -14.10 -7.59
C ALA A 18 -29.21 -14.37 -6.44
N THR A 19 -27.93 -14.12 -6.69
CA THR A 19 -26.90 -14.12 -5.64
C THR A 19 -26.76 -12.71 -5.07
N VAL A 20 -26.99 -12.56 -3.76
CA VAL A 20 -26.69 -11.31 -3.06
C VAL A 20 -25.20 -11.26 -2.78
N GLU A 21 -24.48 -10.39 -3.48
CA GLU A 21 -23.11 -10.03 -3.11
C GLU A 21 -23.14 -9.02 -1.95
N SER A 22 -23.03 -9.51 -0.72
CA SER A 22 -23.01 -8.68 0.49
C SER A 22 -21.59 -8.25 0.91
N VAL A 23 -20.56 -8.75 0.24
CA VAL A 23 -19.17 -8.37 0.52
C VAL A 23 -18.90 -7.06 -0.19
N GLU A 24 -18.69 -6.00 0.60
CA GLU A 24 -18.20 -4.73 0.07
C GLU A 24 -16.86 -4.98 -0.63
N ARG A 25 -16.85 -4.87 -1.96
CA ARG A 25 -15.60 -4.90 -2.71
C ARG A 25 -14.92 -3.57 -2.46
N PRO A 26 -13.72 -3.53 -1.87
CA PRO A 26 -13.01 -2.28 -1.69
C PRO A 26 -12.80 -1.64 -3.07
N ALA A 27 -13.08 -0.34 -3.16
CA ALA A 27 -12.86 0.40 -4.39
C ALA A 27 -11.37 0.34 -4.75
N THR A 28 -11.07 -0.03 -6.00
CA THR A 28 -9.71 0.01 -6.53
C THR A 28 -9.50 1.33 -7.27
N VAL A 29 -8.40 2.02 -6.94
CA VAL A 29 -8.02 3.28 -7.58
C VAL A 29 -6.77 3.04 -8.44
N VAL A 30 -6.80 3.49 -9.69
CA VAL A 30 -5.67 3.40 -10.61
C VAL A 30 -4.89 4.70 -10.58
N HIS A 31 -3.61 4.62 -10.19
CA HIS A 31 -2.64 5.71 -10.34
C HIS A 31 -1.76 5.43 -11.56
N SER A 32 -1.60 6.42 -12.44
CA SER A 32 -0.74 6.32 -13.62
C SER A 32 0.41 7.32 -13.54
N THR A 33 1.62 6.85 -13.82
CA THR A 33 2.83 7.67 -13.85
C THR A 33 3.70 7.25 -15.03
N ARG A 34 4.60 8.15 -15.49
CA ARG A 34 5.61 7.82 -16.49
C ARG A 34 6.92 7.54 -15.77
N LEU A 35 7.51 6.37 -16.04
CA LEU A 35 8.80 5.98 -15.49
C LEU A 35 9.90 6.18 -16.54
N PRO A 36 11.12 6.58 -16.14
CA PRO A 36 12.29 6.44 -16.99
C PRO A 36 12.47 4.98 -17.43
N ALA A 37 12.93 4.76 -18.68
CA ALA A 37 13.06 3.41 -19.25
C ALA A 37 13.90 2.47 -18.36
N ALA A 38 15.06 2.95 -17.88
CA ALA A 38 15.93 2.16 -17.00
C ALA A 38 15.27 1.73 -15.69
N LEU A 39 14.40 2.59 -15.13
CA LEU A 39 13.65 2.24 -13.91
C LEU A 39 12.56 1.21 -14.21
N SER A 40 11.90 1.33 -15.36
CA SER A 40 10.92 0.34 -15.82
C SER A 40 11.57 -1.03 -16.02
N GLU A 41 12.75 -1.09 -16.64
CA GLU A 41 13.50 -2.34 -16.85
C GLU A 41 13.87 -3.01 -15.52
N GLN A 42 14.33 -2.23 -14.54
CA GLN A 42 14.63 -2.74 -13.19
C GLN A 42 13.38 -3.30 -12.49
N LEU A 43 12.25 -2.60 -12.60
CA LEU A 43 10.98 -3.05 -12.05
C LEU A 43 10.54 -4.39 -12.66
N GLU A 44 10.59 -4.50 -13.99
CA GLU A 44 10.22 -5.72 -14.72
C GLU A 44 11.14 -6.89 -14.37
N ALA A 45 12.46 -6.66 -14.35
CA ALA A 45 13.43 -7.68 -13.98
C ALA A 45 13.21 -8.21 -12.56
N GLU A 46 12.91 -7.32 -11.61
CA GLU A 46 12.65 -7.71 -10.23
C GLU A 46 11.32 -8.44 -10.06
N ALA A 47 10.26 -7.99 -10.74
CA ALA A 47 8.97 -8.67 -10.75
C ALA A 47 9.10 -10.09 -11.32
N ALA A 48 9.83 -10.25 -12.43
CA ALA A 48 10.14 -11.54 -13.02
C ALA A 48 10.95 -12.44 -12.07
N ARG A 49 11.98 -11.89 -11.40
CA ARG A 49 12.79 -12.62 -10.40
C ARG A 49 11.92 -13.14 -9.24
N ARG A 50 10.93 -12.36 -8.79
CA ARG A 50 9.99 -12.72 -7.73
C ARG A 50 8.77 -13.52 -8.20
N LYS A 51 8.59 -13.70 -9.52
CA LYS A 51 7.43 -14.36 -10.14
C LYS A 51 6.09 -13.70 -9.76
N ILE A 52 6.07 -12.37 -9.67
CA ILE A 52 4.86 -11.56 -9.44
C ILE A 52 4.66 -10.54 -10.57
N THR A 53 3.49 -9.91 -10.63
CA THR A 53 3.24 -8.85 -11.61
C THR A 53 3.98 -7.56 -11.21
N PRO A 54 4.40 -6.71 -12.17
CA PRO A 54 4.96 -5.40 -11.86
C PRO A 54 4.04 -4.54 -11.00
N SER A 55 2.72 -4.62 -11.23
CA SER A 55 1.72 -3.92 -10.41
C SER A 55 1.70 -4.40 -8.95
N ALA A 56 1.87 -5.70 -8.71
CA ALA A 56 1.96 -6.25 -7.36
C ALA A 56 3.25 -5.79 -6.67
N LEU A 57 4.37 -5.77 -7.39
CA LEU A 57 5.65 -5.28 -6.87
C LEU A 57 5.59 -3.79 -6.53
N VAL A 58 5.01 -2.95 -7.40
CA VAL A 58 4.81 -1.52 -7.12
C VAL A 58 3.96 -1.32 -5.87
N ARG A 59 2.85 -2.06 -5.76
CA ARG A 59 2.00 -2.00 -4.56
C ARG A 59 2.79 -2.35 -3.30
N GLU A 60 3.57 -3.44 -3.33
CA GLU A 60 4.37 -3.90 -2.20
C GLU A 60 5.41 -2.85 -1.77
N TYR A 61 6.11 -2.22 -2.73
CA TYR A 61 7.07 -1.15 -2.44
C TYR A 61 6.42 0.12 -1.91
N VAL A 62 5.25 0.51 -2.43
CA VAL A 62 4.51 1.67 -1.94
C VAL A 62 4.01 1.41 -0.52
N GLU A 63 3.40 0.24 -0.25
CA GLU A 63 2.94 -0.16 1.09
C GLU A 63 4.09 -0.17 2.10
N ALA A 64 5.24 -0.76 1.74
CA ALA A 64 6.42 -0.80 2.61
C ALA A 64 6.96 0.60 2.91
N CYS A 65 7.08 1.45 1.89
CA CYS A 65 7.59 2.82 2.05
C CYS A 65 6.65 3.67 2.92
N LEU A 66 5.35 3.65 2.66
CA LEU A 66 4.37 4.42 3.44
C LEU A 66 4.25 3.91 4.88
N THR A 67 4.32 2.59 5.08
CA THR A 67 4.35 2.00 6.43
C THR A 67 5.60 2.44 7.20
N GLN A 68 6.76 2.38 6.56
CA GLN A 68 8.02 2.84 7.15
C GLN A 68 7.97 4.33 7.49
N LEU A 69 7.45 5.18 6.59
CA LEU A 69 7.30 6.62 6.84
C LEU A 69 6.33 6.90 7.99
N SER A 70 5.23 6.15 8.06
CA SER A 70 4.25 6.27 9.16
C SER A 70 4.83 5.83 10.50
N ALA A 71 5.63 4.75 10.50
CA ALA A 71 6.31 4.25 11.69
C ALA A 71 7.49 5.13 12.12
N SER A 72 8.15 5.78 11.16
CA SER A 72 9.26 6.72 11.37
C SER A 72 8.77 8.14 11.67
N GLY A 73 7.45 8.35 11.78
CA GLY A 73 6.83 9.66 11.95
C GLY A 73 7.63 10.49 12.94
N ASP A 74 8.18 11.61 12.45
CA ASP A 74 9.14 12.53 13.09
C ASP A 74 9.16 12.45 14.62
N THR A 75 9.73 11.38 15.15
CA THR A 75 9.76 11.16 16.60
C THR A 75 11.01 11.88 17.05
N THR A 76 10.83 13.13 17.47
CA THR A 76 11.88 13.89 18.13
C THR A 76 12.20 13.18 19.44
N VAL A 77 13.23 12.33 19.44
CA VAL A 77 13.73 11.68 20.64
C VAL A 77 14.58 12.70 21.41
N THR A 78 14.04 13.23 22.49
CA THR A 78 14.81 14.09 23.39
C THR A 78 15.67 13.21 24.29
N VAL A 79 16.98 13.22 24.08
CA VAL A 79 17.95 12.55 24.96
C VAL A 79 18.71 13.59 25.79
N ARG A 80 19.09 13.23 27.01
CA ARG A 80 20.04 14.04 27.77
C ARG A 80 21.43 13.86 27.16
N LEU A 81 22.16 14.96 26.99
CA LEU A 81 23.50 14.95 26.41
C LEU A 81 24.46 13.97 27.12
N ALA A 82 24.33 13.85 28.45
CA ALA A 82 25.14 12.91 29.24
C ALA A 82 24.88 11.44 28.86
N ASP A 83 23.63 11.07 28.57
CA ASP A 83 23.26 9.71 28.19
C ASP A 83 23.74 9.39 26.78
N LEU A 84 23.72 10.38 25.88
CA LEU A 84 24.30 10.25 24.53
C LEU A 84 25.82 10.02 24.58
N HIS A 85 26.55 10.82 25.36
CA HIS A 85 27.98 10.62 25.54
C HIS A 85 28.30 9.24 26.13
N ARG A 86 27.54 8.80 27.15
CA ARG A 86 27.72 7.47 27.74
C ARG A 86 27.49 6.35 26.71
N ALA A 87 26.49 6.47 25.85
CA ALA A 87 26.21 5.51 24.79
C ALA A 87 27.34 5.45 23.75
N ILE A 88 27.86 6.60 23.33
CA ILE A 88 29.02 6.70 22.42
C ILE A 88 30.25 6.04 23.03
N ASP A 89 30.55 6.34 24.28
CA ASP A 89 31.71 5.77 24.99
C ASP A 89 31.57 4.25 25.17
N GLN A 90 30.35 3.74 25.39
CA GLN A 90 30.09 2.30 25.46
C GLN A 90 30.31 1.62 24.12
N LEU A 91 29.85 2.21 23.01
CA LEU A 91 30.10 1.72 21.66
C LEU A 91 31.60 1.72 21.34
N ALA A 92 32.32 2.79 21.67
CA ALA A 92 33.76 2.89 21.43
C ALA A 92 34.57 1.84 22.21
N ARG A 93 34.15 1.50 23.44
CA ARG A 93 34.78 0.45 24.25
C ARG A 93 34.47 -0.97 23.77
N ASN A 94 33.34 -1.19 23.10
CA ASN A 94 32.96 -2.51 22.60
C ASN A 94 33.60 -2.87 21.26
N VAL A 95 34.28 -1.92 20.61
CA VAL A 95 34.99 -2.11 19.32
C VAL A 95 36.51 -2.28 19.54
N ALA A 96 36.99 -2.14 20.79
CA ALA A 96 38.38 -2.36 21.21
C ALA A 96 38.52 -3.70 21.93
#